data_AF-A0A6J4RIH5-F1
#
_entry.id   AF-A0A6J4RIH5-F1
#
_cell.length_a   1.000
_cell.length_b   1.000
_cell.length_c   1.000
_cell.angle_alpha   90.00
_cell.angle_beta   90.00
_cell.angle_gamma   90.00
#
_symmetry.space_group_name_H-M   'P 1'
#
loop_
_entity.id
_entity.type
_entity.pdbx_description
1 polymer ?
#
loop_
_entity_poly.entity_id
_entity_poly.type
_entity_poly.pdbx_seq_one_letter_code
_entity_poly.pdbx_strand_id
1 'polypeptide(L)'
;MRARAEAGEPLGRVRMPTIGVSTVFVEGTDTDSLRSGPGHYPGTPLPGARGTVAIAGHRTTYGAPFRKLDRLRRGHRVQVETSYGRFTYTVERIQIVAPTALWVTRRVGHDRLVLTACHPLYSAAQRIVVFARLTGSKPR
;
A
#
# COMPACT_ATOMS: atom_id res chain seq x y z
N MET A 1 -5.98 -22.95 -4.60
CA MET A 1 -5.12 -21.79 -4.95
C MET A 1 -6.02 -20.80 -5.67
N ARG A 2 -6.39 -19.65 -5.07
CA ARG A 2 -7.20 -18.66 -5.80
C ARG A 2 -6.33 -18.06 -6.90
N ALA A 3 -6.68 -18.35 -8.14
CA ALA A 3 -6.11 -17.71 -9.32
C ALA A 3 -6.60 -16.27 -9.34
N ARG A 4 -5.70 -15.31 -9.07
CA ARG A 4 -5.82 -13.85 -9.22
C ARG A 4 -7.13 -13.21 -8.74
N ALA A 5 -7.03 -12.30 -7.76
CA ALA A 5 -8.17 -11.46 -7.38
C ALA A 5 -8.62 -10.59 -8.58
N GLU A 6 -9.91 -10.32 -8.66
CA GLU A 6 -10.50 -9.47 -9.70
C GLU A 6 -10.53 -8.00 -9.25
N ALA A 7 -10.47 -7.06 -10.20
CA ALA A 7 -10.53 -5.63 -9.88
C ALA A 7 -11.78 -5.29 -9.04
N GLY A 8 -11.60 -4.51 -7.99
CA GLY A 8 -12.62 -4.18 -6.99
C GLY A 8 -12.83 -5.22 -5.88
N GLU A 9 -12.26 -6.44 -5.98
CA GLU A 9 -12.40 -7.46 -4.94
C GLU A 9 -11.69 -7.03 -3.65
N PRO A 10 -12.35 -7.07 -2.47
CA PRO A 10 -11.70 -6.83 -1.19
C PRO A 10 -10.60 -7.85 -0.89
N LEU A 11 -9.37 -7.39 -0.72
CA LEU A 11 -8.21 -8.24 -0.44
C LEU A 11 -7.90 -8.36 1.06
N GLY A 12 -8.28 -7.34 1.83
CA GLY A 12 -7.95 -7.30 3.24
C GLY A 12 -8.02 -5.89 3.82
N ARG A 13 -7.33 -5.69 4.95
CA ARG A 13 -7.28 -4.42 5.67
C ARG A 13 -5.84 -3.97 5.87
N VAL A 14 -5.57 -2.70 5.57
CA VAL A 14 -4.31 -2.03 5.90
C VAL A 14 -4.50 -1.16 7.14
N ARG A 15 -3.59 -1.30 8.11
CA ARG A 15 -3.58 -0.52 9.36
C ARG A 15 -2.24 0.17 9.55
N MET A 16 -2.28 1.45 9.90
CA MET A 16 -1.11 2.26 10.25
C MET A 16 -1.42 3.02 11.54
N PRO A 17 -1.23 2.39 12.72
CA PRO A 17 -1.70 2.91 14.00
C PRO A 17 -1.18 4.30 14.33
N THR A 18 0.09 4.59 14.02
CA THR A 18 0.74 5.88 14.32
C THR A 18 0.14 7.07 13.59
N ILE A 19 -0.65 6.83 12.52
CA ILE A 19 -1.36 7.87 11.78
C ILE A 19 -2.88 7.67 11.78
N GLY A 20 -3.38 6.72 12.58
CA GLY A 20 -4.82 6.45 12.75
C GLY A 20 -5.53 5.86 11.54
N VAL A 21 -4.81 5.15 10.65
CA VAL A 21 -5.43 4.52 9.47
C VAL A 21 -5.81 3.08 9.76
N SER A 22 -7.04 2.71 9.39
CA SER A 22 -7.54 1.34 9.37
C SER A 22 -8.61 1.23 8.29
N THR A 23 -8.26 0.74 7.11
CA THR A 23 -9.17 0.69 5.95
C THR A 23 -9.05 -0.61 5.17
N VAL A 24 -10.15 -1.04 4.57
CA VAL A 24 -10.16 -2.15 3.61
C VAL A 24 -9.45 -1.69 2.34
N PHE A 25 -8.66 -2.57 1.73
CA PHE A 25 -8.06 -2.36 0.41
C PHE A 25 -8.57 -3.42 -0.56
N VAL A 26 -8.67 -3.04 -1.83
CA VAL A 26 -9.21 -3.85 -2.92
C VAL A 26 -8.12 -4.18 -3.93
N GLU A 27 -8.38 -5.11 -4.82
CA GLU A 27 -7.56 -5.34 -6.01
C GLU A 27 -7.83 -4.27 -7.08
N GLY A 28 -6.82 -3.83 -7.82
CA GLY A 28 -6.97 -2.84 -8.89
C GLY A 28 -6.66 -1.40 -8.45
N THR A 29 -6.08 -0.62 -9.37
CA THR A 29 -5.74 0.80 -9.18
C THR A 29 -6.39 1.71 -10.23
N ASP A 30 -7.39 1.21 -10.94
CA ASP A 30 -8.27 2.02 -11.79
C ASP A 30 -9.17 2.92 -10.94
N THR A 31 -9.86 3.84 -11.61
CA THR A 31 -10.70 4.86 -10.96
C THR A 31 -11.81 4.23 -10.11
N ASP A 32 -12.43 3.15 -10.57
CA ASP A 32 -13.59 2.56 -9.90
C ASP A 32 -13.14 1.76 -8.66
N SER A 33 -12.03 1.04 -8.77
CA SER A 33 -11.41 0.36 -7.63
C SER A 33 -11.00 1.36 -6.53
N LEU A 34 -10.33 2.45 -6.89
CA LEU A 34 -9.82 3.43 -5.91
C LEU A 34 -10.90 4.27 -5.22
N ARG A 35 -12.12 4.32 -5.77
CA ARG A 35 -13.29 4.90 -5.09
C ARG A 35 -13.71 4.09 -3.86
N SER A 36 -13.51 2.77 -3.90
CA SER A 36 -13.92 1.84 -2.84
C SER A 36 -12.91 1.75 -1.69
N GLY A 37 -11.64 2.10 -1.94
CA GLY A 37 -10.58 2.11 -0.94
C GLY A 37 -9.20 2.13 -1.59
N PRO A 38 -8.11 1.99 -0.81
CA PRO A 38 -6.80 1.76 -1.39
C PRO A 38 -6.79 0.52 -2.29
N GLY A 39 -6.06 0.60 -3.40
CA GLY A 39 -6.01 -0.43 -4.43
C GLY A 39 -4.65 -1.10 -4.48
N HIS A 40 -4.61 -2.43 -4.46
CA HIS A 40 -3.43 -3.21 -4.77
C HIS A 40 -3.12 -3.11 -6.27
N TYR A 41 -1.83 -3.03 -6.61
CA TYR A 41 -1.41 -3.01 -8.01
C TYR A 41 -1.45 -4.44 -8.58
N PRO A 42 -2.27 -4.74 -9.63
CA PRO A 42 -2.41 -6.11 -10.14
C PRO A 42 -1.12 -6.78 -10.65
N GLY A 43 -0.11 -5.97 -10.99
CA GLY A 43 1.21 -6.45 -11.39
C GLY A 43 2.17 -6.77 -10.24
N THR A 44 1.77 -6.53 -8.98
CA THR A 44 2.58 -6.85 -7.81
C THR A 44 2.11 -8.13 -7.11
N PRO A 45 2.99 -8.83 -6.37
CA PRO A 45 2.57 -9.96 -5.54
C PRO A 45 1.60 -9.53 -4.45
N LEU A 46 0.72 -10.45 -4.05
CA LEU A 46 -0.17 -10.26 -2.90
C LEU A 46 0.62 -10.18 -1.57
N PRO A 47 0.04 -9.57 -0.52
CA PRO A 47 0.66 -9.49 0.80
C PRO A 47 1.22 -10.82 1.30
N GLY A 48 2.48 -10.85 1.73
CA GLY A 48 3.12 -12.06 2.25
C GLY A 48 3.74 -12.98 1.20
N ALA A 49 3.45 -12.77 -0.09
CA ALA A 49 4.22 -13.37 -1.16
C ALA A 49 5.58 -12.69 -1.30
N ARG A 50 6.57 -13.41 -1.84
CA ARG A 50 7.92 -12.88 -2.05
C ARG A 50 7.90 -11.74 -3.07
N GLY A 51 8.57 -10.62 -2.75
CA GLY A 51 8.72 -9.49 -3.66
C GLY A 51 8.24 -8.14 -3.09
N THR A 52 7.85 -7.22 -3.99
CA THR A 52 7.32 -5.90 -3.60
C THR A 52 5.82 -5.84 -3.85
N VAL A 53 5.05 -5.83 -2.76
CA VAL A 53 3.61 -5.56 -2.76
C VAL A 53 3.42 -4.04 -2.88
N ALA A 54 2.53 -3.58 -3.75
CA ALA A 54 2.21 -2.16 -3.85
C ALA A 54 0.73 -1.90 -3.62
N ILE A 55 0.42 -0.82 -2.90
CA ILE A 55 -0.95 -0.35 -2.64
C ILE A 55 -1.01 1.16 -2.89
N ALA A 56 -1.90 1.60 -3.77
CA ALA A 56 -2.21 3.00 -4.03
C ALA A 56 -3.40 3.46 -3.18
N GLY A 57 -3.41 4.71 -2.75
CA GLY A 57 -4.57 5.28 -2.07
C GLY A 57 -4.68 6.78 -2.23
N HIS A 58 -5.91 7.29 -2.15
CA HIS A 58 -6.16 8.72 -2.26
C HIS A 58 -5.66 9.50 -1.04
N ARG A 59 -5.16 10.70 -1.32
CA ARG A 59 -4.68 11.66 -0.32
C ARG A 59 -5.69 12.75 0.03
N THR A 60 -6.69 12.97 -0.81
CA THR A 60 -7.66 14.08 -0.69
C THR A 60 -9.11 13.68 -0.92
N THR A 61 -9.37 12.71 -1.80
CA THR A 61 -10.72 12.25 -2.19
C THR A 61 -11.08 10.93 -1.53
N TYR A 62 -12.37 10.56 -1.58
CA TYR A 62 -12.90 9.24 -1.18
C TYR A 62 -12.45 8.83 0.23
N GLY A 63 -12.69 9.69 1.22
CA GLY A 63 -12.26 9.48 2.61
C GLY A 63 -10.75 9.70 2.85
N ALA A 64 -9.96 9.87 1.80
CA ALA A 64 -8.53 10.17 1.83
C ALA A 64 -7.72 9.24 2.74
N PRO A 65 -7.80 7.91 2.54
CA PRO A 65 -7.20 6.92 3.45
C PRO A 65 -5.70 7.12 3.66
N PHE A 66 -4.99 7.68 2.67
CA PHE A 66 -3.55 7.91 2.68
C PHE A 66 -3.19 9.40 2.90
N ARG A 67 -4.12 10.22 3.39
CA ARG A 67 -3.91 11.66 3.67
C ARG A 67 -2.63 11.94 4.45
N LYS A 68 -2.35 11.14 5.48
CA LYS A 68 -1.28 11.36 6.48
C LYS A 68 -0.02 10.49 6.26
N LEU A 69 0.21 9.95 5.05
CA LEU A 69 1.42 9.13 4.80
C LEU A 69 2.74 9.87 5.10
N ASP A 70 2.77 11.19 4.93
CA ASP A 70 3.88 12.07 5.28
C ASP A 70 4.24 12.11 6.77
N ARG A 71 3.32 11.66 7.64
CA ARG A 71 3.55 11.55 9.09
C ARG A 71 4.18 10.21 9.50
N LEU A 72 4.29 9.25 8.59
CA LEU A 72 5.05 8.03 8.88
C LEU A 72 6.54 8.34 9.01
N ARG A 73 7.23 7.56 9.84
CA ARG A 73 8.68 7.65 10.04
C ARG A 73 9.29 6.26 10.02
N ARG A 74 10.60 6.20 9.82
CA ARG A 74 11.37 4.95 9.95
C ARG A 74 11.03 4.27 11.29
N GLY A 75 10.81 2.95 11.26
CA GLY A 75 10.43 2.18 12.44
C GLY A 75 8.92 2.09 12.69
N HIS A 76 8.09 2.95 12.08
CA HIS A 76 6.63 2.82 12.20
C HIS A 76 6.15 1.53 11.54
N ARG A 77 5.09 0.94 12.11
CA ARG A 77 4.50 -0.30 11.61
C ARG A 77 3.35 -0.04 10.64
N VAL A 78 3.33 -0.81 9.56
CA VAL A 78 2.20 -0.99 8.66
C VAL A 78 1.78 -2.45 8.73
N GLN A 79 0.53 -2.70 9.10
CA GLN A 79 -0.01 -4.06 9.19
C GLN A 79 -0.97 -4.30 8.04
N VAL A 80 -0.82 -5.43 7.36
CA VAL A 80 -1.72 -5.89 6.31
C VAL A 80 -2.36 -7.20 6.77
N GLU A 81 -3.67 -7.17 6.94
CA GLU A 81 -4.49 -8.32 7.34
C GLU A 81 -5.25 -8.83 6.12
N THR A 82 -5.08 -10.10 5.77
CA THR A 82 -5.80 -10.78 4.68
C THR A 82 -6.55 -11.99 5.25
N SER A 83 -7.32 -12.68 4.41
CA SER A 83 -8.01 -13.92 4.82
C SER A 83 -7.05 -15.04 5.24
N TYR A 84 -5.83 -15.03 4.70
CA TYR A 84 -4.83 -16.09 4.89
C TYR A 84 -3.70 -15.72 5.87
N GLY A 85 -3.63 -14.47 6.34
CA GLY A 85 -2.61 -14.11 7.31
C GLY A 85 -2.53 -12.63 7.67
N ARG A 86 -1.63 -12.34 8.59
CA ARG A 86 -1.27 -11.00 9.04
C ARG A 86 0.21 -10.76 8.76
N PHE A 87 0.50 -9.67 8.07
CA PHE A 87 1.84 -9.27 7.68
C PHE A 87 2.18 -7.92 8.30
N THR A 88 3.28 -7.85 9.04
CA THR A 88 3.78 -6.62 9.65
C THR A 88 4.98 -6.13 8.86
N TYR A 89 4.86 -4.93 8.31
CA TYR A 89 5.93 -4.22 7.64
C TYR A 89 6.42 -3.07 8.52
N THR A 90 7.72 -2.81 8.49
CA THR A 90 8.35 -1.69 9.21
C THR A 90 8.85 -0.67 8.19
N VAL A 91 8.40 0.58 8.33
CA VAL A 91 8.78 1.68 7.43
C VAL A 91 10.29 1.88 7.48
N GLU A 92 10.91 1.93 6.30
CA GLU A 92 12.33 2.23 6.12
C GLU A 92 12.55 3.70 5.75
N ARG A 93 11.71 4.23 4.85
CA ARG A 93 11.84 5.59 4.33
C ARG A 93 10.58 6.05 3.59
N ILE A 94 10.51 7.36 3.37
CA ILE A 94 9.53 8.02 2.51
C ILE A 94 10.29 8.78 1.44
N GLN A 95 9.78 8.79 0.21
CA GLN A 95 10.35 9.57 -0.88
C GLN A 95 9.25 10.21 -1.73
N ILE A 96 9.49 11.44 -2.18
CA ILE A 96 8.70 12.08 -3.22
C ILE A 96 9.34 11.75 -4.57
N VAL A 97 8.53 11.26 -5.52
CA VAL A 97 8.99 10.81 -6.84
C VAL A 97 8.09 11.33 -7.95
N ALA A 98 8.58 11.29 -9.18
CA ALA A 98 7.76 11.56 -10.37
C ALA A 98 6.62 10.51 -10.51
N PRO A 99 5.47 10.86 -11.09
CA PRO A 99 4.37 9.91 -11.32
C PRO A 99 4.77 8.71 -12.19
N THR A 100 5.78 8.88 -13.04
CA THR A 100 6.33 7.86 -13.95
C THR A 100 7.38 6.96 -13.29
N ALA A 101 7.65 7.12 -11.98
CA ALA A 101 8.65 6.36 -11.25
C ALA A 101 8.21 4.89 -10.98
N LEU A 102 7.96 4.11 -12.03
CA LEU A 102 7.55 2.71 -11.93
C LEU A 102 8.59 1.81 -11.22
N TRP A 103 9.84 2.26 -11.12
CA TRP A 103 10.90 1.54 -10.41
C TRP A 103 10.57 1.30 -8.93
N VAL A 104 9.66 2.08 -8.33
CA VAL A 104 9.30 1.92 -6.92
C VAL A 104 8.66 0.57 -6.61
N THR A 105 7.99 -0.07 -7.59
CA THR A 105 7.35 -1.38 -7.41
C THR A 105 8.24 -2.57 -7.77
N ARG A 106 9.45 -2.33 -8.29
CA ARG A 106 10.39 -3.41 -8.65
C ARG A 106 10.79 -4.23 -7.41
N ARG A 107 11.03 -5.52 -7.61
CA ARG A 107 11.55 -6.40 -6.56
C ARG A 107 12.93 -5.91 -6.08
N VAL A 108 13.17 -6.05 -4.79
CA VAL A 108 14.47 -5.81 -4.14
C VAL A 108 14.91 -7.06 -3.39
N GLY A 109 16.10 -7.04 -2.77
CA GLY A 109 16.67 -8.18 -2.03
C GLY A 109 15.93 -8.61 -0.76
N HIS A 110 14.71 -8.09 -0.52
CA HIS A 110 13.85 -8.45 0.62
C HIS A 110 12.37 -8.22 0.26
N ASP A 111 11.49 -8.81 1.07
CA ASP A 111 10.04 -8.63 0.92
C ASP A 111 9.62 -7.26 1.45
N ARG A 112 8.87 -6.52 0.62
CA ARG A 112 8.64 -5.10 0.80
C ARG A 112 7.19 -4.74 0.50
N LEU A 113 6.68 -3.78 1.24
CA LEU A 113 5.44 -3.05 0.95
C LEU A 113 5.79 -1.64 0.48
N VAL A 114 5.10 -1.22 -0.57
CA VAL A 114 5.11 0.14 -1.09
C VAL A 114 3.70 0.73 -0.99
N LEU A 115 3.58 1.88 -0.33
CA LEU A 115 2.33 2.66 -0.30
C LEU A 115 2.52 3.92 -1.15
N THR A 116 1.61 4.17 -2.09
CA THR A 116 1.69 5.33 -2.99
C THR A 116 0.46 6.22 -2.86
N ALA A 117 0.66 7.53 -2.98
CA ALA A 117 -0.42 8.51 -3.10
C ALA A 117 0.06 9.77 -3.84
N CYS A 118 -0.89 10.61 -4.30
CA CYS A 118 -0.57 11.90 -4.92
C CYS A 118 0.11 12.88 -3.96
N HIS A 119 1.01 13.70 -4.48
CA HIS A 119 1.71 14.74 -3.73
C HIS A 119 1.97 15.98 -4.61
N PRO A 120 1.97 17.21 -4.05
CA PRO A 120 1.49 17.59 -2.71
C PRO A 120 -0.02 17.37 -2.54
N LEU A 121 -0.58 17.68 -1.37
CA LEU A 121 -2.05 17.64 -1.21
C LEU A 121 -2.69 18.55 -2.27
N TYR A 122 -3.81 18.09 -2.83
CA TYR A 122 -4.57 18.78 -3.89
C TYR A 122 -3.84 18.89 -5.24
N SER A 123 -2.73 18.16 -5.42
CA SER A 123 -2.01 18.06 -6.68
C SER A 123 -1.64 16.61 -7.01
N ALA A 124 -1.61 16.29 -8.30
CA ALA A 124 -1.14 15.00 -8.81
C ALA A 124 0.25 15.10 -9.45
N ALA A 125 0.97 16.22 -9.26
CA ALA A 125 2.27 16.49 -9.88
C ALA A 125 3.34 15.45 -9.52
N GLN A 126 3.30 14.92 -8.30
CA GLN A 126 4.25 13.94 -7.79
C GLN A 126 3.53 12.82 -7.05
N ARG A 127 4.32 11.85 -6.58
CA ARG A 127 3.84 10.79 -5.68
C ARG A 127 4.65 10.81 -4.40
N ILE A 128 3.96 10.69 -3.27
CA ILE A 128 4.57 10.27 -2.01
C ILE A 128 4.59 8.75 -1.97
N VAL A 129 5.76 8.19 -1.66
CA VAL A 129 5.99 6.74 -1.63
C VAL A 129 6.60 6.34 -0.31
N VAL A 130 5.92 5.46 0.41
CA VAL A 130 6.43 4.84 1.65
C VAL A 130 6.99 3.48 1.29
N PHE A 131 8.24 3.23 1.69
CA PHE A 131 8.89 1.92 1.57
C PHE A 131 8.96 1.27 2.95
N ALA A 132 8.47 0.03 3.07
CA ALA A 132 8.46 -0.71 4.32
C ALA A 132 8.88 -2.17 4.10
N ARG A 133 9.74 -2.70 4.97
CA ARG A 133 10.24 -4.08 4.91
C ARG A 133 9.35 -5.02 5.70
N LEU A 134 9.08 -6.22 5.21
CA LEU A 134 8.40 -7.26 5.98
C LEU A 134 9.26 -7.66 7.19
N THR A 135 8.70 -7.57 8.39
CA THR A 135 9.40 -7.90 9.66
C THR A 135 8.65 -8.92 10.51
N GLY A 136 7.45 -9.34 10.08
CA GLY A 136 6.74 -10.43 10.74
C GLY A 136 5.56 -10.92 9.91
N SER A 137 5.30 -12.22 9.98
CA SER A 137 4.15 -12.88 9.38
C SER A 137 3.52 -13.83 10.39
N LYS A 138 2.19 -13.86 10.42
CA LYS A 138 1.41 -14.83 11.21
C LYS A 138 0.28 -15.37 10.33
N PRO A 139 0.27 -16.67 10.01
CA PRO A 139 -0.85 -17.32 9.32
C PRO A 139 -2.15 -17.14 10.12
N ARG A 140 -3.29 -17.18 9.43
CA ARG A 140 -4.61 -17.13 10.05
C ARG A 140 -5.15 -18.53 10.30
#